data_AF-A0A6C0LCS3-F1
#
_entry.id   AF-A0A6C0LCS3-F1
#
_cell.length_a   1.000
_cell.length_b   1.000
_cell.length_c   1.000
_cell.angle_alpha   90.00
_cell.angle_beta   90.00
_cell.angle_gamma   90.00
#
_symmetry.space_group_name_H-M   'P 1'
#
loop_
_entity.id
_entity.type
_entity.pdbx_description
1 polymer ?
#
loop_
_entity_poly.entity_id
_entity_poly.type
_entity_poly.pdbx_seq_one_letter_code
_entity_poly.pdbx_strand_id
1 'polypeptide(L)'
;MNNSTNSNMKVLDEFNKTLDEFINKMILQFPEEKKLKTYYSAFKVTKMYDKTMPIKIYMGGCLEFSDKIKSRDTEFFSKRKEFVNKIAQASSFTDDTGLVNYWENLSDNSKTAIWDYIQTLFIMGEMYINKDSSIVQKINSVYNNLSFNDSMQTLKENDTFTKEFINKINK
;
A
#
# COMPACT_ATOMS: atom_id res chain seq x y z
N MET A 1 -21.60 -2.04 24.15
CA MET A 1 -21.08 -1.60 22.83
C MET A 1 -19.94 -0.63 23.04
N ASN A 2 -18.75 -0.78 22.47
CA ASN A 2 -17.71 -1.80 22.75
C ASN A 2 -16.37 -1.05 22.59
N ASN A 3 -15.54 -0.94 23.63
CA ASN A 3 -14.25 -0.24 23.58
C ASN A 3 -13.33 -0.74 22.44
N SER A 4 -13.45 -2.03 22.08
CA SER A 4 -12.71 -2.64 20.96
C SER A 4 -13.14 -2.13 19.58
N THR A 5 -14.41 -1.79 19.38
CA THR A 5 -14.94 -1.26 18.11
C THR A 5 -14.49 0.19 17.89
N ASN A 6 -14.46 1.00 18.96
CA ASN A 6 -13.97 2.39 18.91
C ASN A 6 -12.45 2.45 18.68
N SER A 7 -11.69 1.52 19.28
CA SER A 7 -10.24 1.40 19.03
C SER A 7 -9.93 1.05 17.57
N ASN A 8 -10.75 0.20 16.93
CA ASN A 8 -10.57 -0.16 15.51
C ASN A 8 -10.78 1.00 14.56
N MET A 9 -11.85 1.77 14.75
CA MET A 9 -12.09 2.95 13.93
C MET A 9 -10.95 3.95 14.07
N LYS A 10 -10.43 4.14 15.30
CA LYS A 10 -9.29 5.03 15.54
C LYS A 10 -8.01 4.57 14.83
N VAL A 11 -7.68 3.29 14.88
CA VAL A 11 -6.50 2.75 14.17
C VAL A 11 -6.67 2.90 12.66
N LEU A 12 -7.86 2.62 12.13
CA LEU A 12 -8.15 2.75 10.70
C LEU A 12 -8.06 4.20 10.21
N ASP A 13 -8.61 5.14 10.97
CA ASP A 13 -8.57 6.56 10.62
C ASP A 13 -7.14 7.09 10.67
N GLU A 14 -6.34 6.72 11.70
CA GLU A 14 -4.93 7.12 11.79
C GLU A 14 -4.09 6.47 10.69
N PHE A 15 -4.35 5.21 10.35
CA PHE A 15 -3.71 4.54 9.21
C PHE A 15 -3.96 5.32 7.91
N ASN A 16 -5.23 5.62 7.63
CA ASN A 16 -5.63 6.33 6.42
C ASN A 16 -5.02 7.74 6.35
N LYS A 17 -4.90 8.43 7.48
CA LYS A 17 -4.24 9.74 7.57
C LYS A 17 -2.73 9.64 7.35
N THR A 18 -2.09 8.66 7.97
CA THR A 18 -0.64 8.44 7.87
C THR A 18 -0.24 8.04 6.44
N LEU A 19 -1.05 7.19 5.79
CA LEU A 19 -0.80 6.77 4.42
C LEU A 19 -0.96 7.94 3.44
N ASP A 20 -1.99 8.77 3.64
CA ASP A 20 -2.21 9.99 2.86
C ASP A 20 -1.01 10.95 2.97
N GLU A 21 -0.56 11.23 4.20
CA GLU A 21 0.62 12.06 4.44
C GLU A 21 1.87 11.48 3.76
N PHE A 22 2.10 10.18 3.92
CA PHE A 22 3.27 9.51 3.33
C PHE A 22 3.29 9.64 1.81
N ILE A 23 2.19 9.27 1.13
CA ILE A 23 2.13 9.30 -0.33
C ILE A 23 2.31 10.73 -0.85
N ASN A 24 1.67 11.72 -0.24
CA ASN A 24 1.85 13.12 -0.64
C ASN A 24 3.31 13.58 -0.47
N LYS A 25 3.99 13.23 0.64
CA LYS A 25 5.42 13.53 0.81
C LYS A 25 6.28 12.86 -0.26
N MET A 26 5.98 11.61 -0.61
CA MET A 26 6.71 10.91 -1.67
C MET A 26 6.45 11.53 -3.05
N ILE A 27 5.22 11.96 -3.37
CA ILE A 27 4.91 12.66 -4.62
C ILE A 27 5.68 13.98 -4.71
N LEU A 28 5.78 14.73 -3.60
CA LEU A 28 6.56 15.96 -3.56
C LEU A 28 8.07 15.70 -3.76
N GLN A 29 8.58 14.61 -3.18
CA GLN A 29 10.00 14.23 -3.30
C GLN A 29 10.36 13.65 -4.68
N PHE A 30 9.45 12.89 -5.29
CA PHE A 30 9.64 12.20 -6.57
C PHE A 30 8.53 12.58 -7.57
N PRO A 31 8.46 13.85 -8.01
CA PRO A 31 7.33 14.34 -8.81
C PRO A 31 7.18 13.67 -10.18
N GLU A 32 8.25 13.06 -10.68
CA GLU A 32 8.31 12.34 -11.96
C GLU A 32 7.89 10.87 -11.86
N GLU A 33 7.78 10.29 -10.65
CA GLU A 33 7.35 8.90 -10.46
C GLU A 33 5.84 8.78 -10.64
N LYS A 34 5.42 8.27 -11.79
CA LYS A 34 4.01 8.13 -12.15
C LYS A 34 3.27 7.13 -11.26
N LYS A 35 3.96 6.06 -10.81
CA LYS A 35 3.36 5.03 -9.96
C LYS A 35 2.86 5.59 -8.64
N LEU A 36 3.56 6.56 -8.04
CA LEU A 36 3.10 7.25 -6.83
C LEU A 36 1.76 7.98 -7.04
N LYS A 37 1.61 8.69 -8.16
CA LYS A 37 0.36 9.39 -8.51
C LYS A 37 -0.78 8.41 -8.75
N THR A 38 -0.50 7.32 -9.47
CA THR A 38 -1.47 6.24 -9.70
C THR A 38 -1.91 5.59 -8.39
N TYR A 39 -0.96 5.25 -7.51
CA TYR A 39 -1.26 4.68 -6.19
C TYR A 39 -2.10 5.65 -5.35
N TYR A 40 -1.79 6.95 -5.39
CA TYR A 40 -2.56 7.96 -4.66
C TYR A 40 -4.00 8.09 -5.16
N SER A 41 -4.20 8.08 -6.47
CA SER A 41 -5.54 8.06 -7.06
C SER A 41 -6.32 6.82 -6.60
N ALA A 42 -5.72 5.64 -6.66
CA ALA A 42 -6.33 4.41 -6.16
C ALA A 42 -6.67 4.50 -4.66
N PHE A 43 -5.77 5.04 -3.84
CA PHE A 43 -6.00 5.31 -2.42
C PHE A 43 -7.23 6.20 -2.19
N LYS A 44 -7.33 7.34 -2.87
CA LYS A 44 -8.46 8.27 -2.70
C LYS A 44 -9.80 7.60 -3.04
N VAL A 45 -9.86 6.87 -4.15
CA VAL A 45 -11.09 6.20 -4.61
C VAL A 45 -11.50 5.09 -3.66
N THR A 46 -10.55 4.22 -3.32
CA THR A 46 -10.82 3.07 -2.48
C THR A 46 -11.23 3.51 -1.07
N LYS A 47 -10.57 4.52 -0.49
CA LYS A 47 -10.94 5.14 0.79
C LYS A 47 -12.35 5.74 0.78
N MET A 48 -12.74 6.40 -0.31
CA MET A 48 -14.07 6.99 -0.47
C MET A 48 -15.16 5.91 -0.51
N TYR A 49 -14.90 4.78 -1.15
CA TYR A 49 -15.83 3.67 -1.29
C TYR A 49 -15.93 2.80 -0.01
N ASP A 50 -14.77 2.35 0.50
CA ASP A 50 -14.65 1.57 1.73
C ASP A 50 -13.36 1.98 2.44
N LYS A 51 -13.50 2.61 3.62
CA LYS A 51 -12.38 3.10 4.43
C LYS A 51 -11.37 2.01 4.81
N THR A 52 -11.74 0.73 4.75
CA THR A 52 -10.86 -0.41 5.02
C THR A 52 -10.06 -0.88 3.81
N MET A 53 -10.38 -0.42 2.60
CA MET A 53 -9.67 -0.84 1.39
C MET A 53 -8.20 -0.40 1.38
N PRO A 54 -7.85 0.85 1.73
CA PRO A 54 -6.44 1.28 1.77
C PRO A 54 -5.53 0.38 2.61
N ILE A 55 -5.97 -0.01 3.81
CA ILE A 55 -5.19 -0.88 4.69
C ILE A 55 -5.07 -2.29 4.14
N LYS A 56 -6.11 -2.81 3.49
CA LYS A 56 -6.05 -4.11 2.82
C LYS A 56 -5.06 -4.10 1.66
N ILE A 57 -5.09 -3.06 0.83
CA ILE A 57 -4.19 -2.90 -0.33
C ILE A 57 -2.74 -2.80 0.12
N TYR A 58 -2.48 -1.91 1.08
CA TYR A 58 -1.16 -1.73 1.64
C TYR A 58 -0.60 -3.03 2.25
N MET A 59 -1.41 -3.73 3.05
CA MET A 59 -0.99 -4.99 3.66
C MET A 59 -0.79 -6.10 2.63
N GLY A 60 -1.58 -6.13 1.55
CA GLY A 60 -1.35 -7.05 0.43
C GLY A 60 0.06 -6.94 -0.16
N GLY A 61 0.55 -5.71 -0.34
CA GLY A 61 1.92 -5.46 -0.82
C GLY A 61 3.02 -5.58 0.24
N CYS A 62 2.68 -5.91 1.50
CA CYS A 62 3.64 -5.94 2.61
C CYS A 62 3.73 -7.30 3.31
N LEU A 63 2.66 -8.11 3.34
CA LEU A 63 2.59 -9.31 4.18
C LEU A 63 3.67 -10.35 3.87
N GLU A 64 3.92 -10.62 2.58
CA GLU A 64 5.01 -11.53 2.15
C GLU A 64 6.41 -11.01 2.50
N PHE A 65 6.53 -9.73 2.84
CA PHE A 65 7.78 -9.06 3.20
C PHE A 65 7.83 -8.68 4.69
N SER A 66 6.98 -9.26 5.54
CA SER A 66 6.86 -8.87 6.96
C SER A 66 8.21 -8.88 7.69
N ASP A 67 9.02 -9.92 7.51
CA ASP A 67 10.34 -10.01 8.14
C ASP A 67 11.25 -8.87 7.71
N LYS A 68 11.27 -8.56 6.40
CA LYS A 68 12.11 -7.51 5.82
C LYS A 68 11.67 -6.14 6.32
N ILE A 69 10.36 -5.90 6.40
CA ILE A 69 9.81 -4.66 6.92
C ILE A 69 10.18 -4.49 8.40
N LYS A 70 10.04 -5.55 9.21
CA LYS A 70 10.36 -5.51 10.65
C LYS A 70 11.84 -5.27 10.92
N SER A 71 12.74 -5.87 10.13
CA SER A 71 14.19 -5.71 10.25
C SER A 71 14.77 -4.52 9.48
N ARG A 72 13.94 -3.75 8.74
CA ARG A 72 14.39 -2.71 7.79
C ARG A 72 15.37 -3.23 6.73
N ASP A 73 15.19 -4.48 6.31
CA ASP A 73 16.00 -5.12 5.29
C ASP A 73 15.74 -4.48 3.91
N THR A 74 16.81 -3.99 3.29
CA THR A 74 16.77 -3.31 1.99
C THR A 74 16.32 -4.21 0.85
N GLU A 75 16.30 -5.53 1.05
CA GLU A 75 15.71 -6.49 0.09
C GLU A 75 14.25 -6.16 -0.22
N PHE A 76 13.53 -5.48 0.68
CA PHE A 76 12.18 -4.95 0.42
C PHE A 76 12.13 -3.90 -0.72
N PHE A 77 13.24 -3.22 -0.98
CA PHE A 77 13.42 -2.23 -2.05
C PHE A 77 14.24 -2.78 -3.22
N SER A 78 14.57 -4.06 -3.24
CA SER A 78 15.29 -4.66 -4.37
C SER A 78 14.36 -4.82 -5.56
N LYS A 79 14.85 -4.46 -6.77
CA LYS A 79 14.09 -4.62 -8.00
C LYS A 79 13.80 -6.10 -8.25
N ARG A 80 12.53 -6.41 -8.49
CA ARG A 80 12.01 -7.78 -8.65
C ARG A 80 12.83 -8.70 -9.56
N LYS A 81 13.54 -8.20 -10.58
CA LYS A 81 14.39 -9.04 -11.46
C LYS A 81 15.46 -9.86 -10.74
N GLU A 82 15.89 -9.51 -9.54
CA GLU A 82 16.84 -10.30 -8.74
C GLU A 82 16.15 -11.36 -7.84
N PHE A 83 14.83 -11.24 -7.64
CA PHE A 83 14.02 -12.07 -6.73
C PHE A 83 13.03 -13.02 -7.44
N VAL A 84 12.83 -12.83 -8.76
CA VAL A 84 11.64 -13.25 -9.53
C VAL A 84 11.42 -14.75 -9.76
N ASN A 85 12.31 -15.65 -9.32
CA ASN A 85 12.05 -17.08 -9.50
C ASN A 85 11.24 -17.77 -8.38
N LYS A 86 10.77 -17.04 -7.35
CA LYS A 86 10.02 -17.68 -6.24
C LYS A 86 8.57 -17.24 -6.05
N ILE A 87 8.14 -16.07 -6.54
CA ILE A 87 6.74 -15.62 -6.39
C ILE A 87 6.28 -14.96 -7.70
N ALA A 88 5.79 -15.76 -8.64
CA ALA A 88 5.46 -15.32 -10.01
C ALA A 88 4.26 -14.35 -10.13
N GLN A 89 3.65 -13.91 -9.02
CA GLN A 89 2.36 -13.20 -9.03
C GLN A 89 2.22 -12.04 -8.02
N ALA A 90 3.13 -11.85 -7.05
CA ALA A 90 2.95 -10.85 -5.98
C ALA A 90 3.85 -9.61 -6.18
N SER A 91 3.27 -8.42 -6.19
CA SER A 91 3.98 -7.14 -6.08
C SER A 91 4.27 -6.76 -4.63
N SER A 92 5.21 -5.84 -4.43
CA SER A 92 5.46 -5.22 -3.14
C SER A 92 4.92 -3.79 -3.16
N PHE A 93 4.63 -3.23 -1.99
CA PHE A 93 4.26 -1.83 -1.85
C PHE A 93 5.29 -0.88 -2.49
N THR A 94 6.58 -1.19 -2.39
CA THR A 94 7.68 -0.40 -2.98
C THR A 94 7.72 -0.46 -4.49
N ASP A 95 7.28 -1.56 -5.10
CA ASP A 95 7.15 -1.65 -6.55
C ASP A 95 5.82 -1.07 -7.05
N ASP A 96 4.73 -1.22 -6.31
CA ASP A 96 3.42 -0.61 -6.62
C ASP A 96 3.51 0.93 -6.63
N THR A 97 4.36 1.49 -5.76
CA THR A 97 4.62 2.93 -5.66
C THR A 97 5.79 3.39 -6.52
N GLY A 98 6.65 2.48 -6.99
CA GLY A 98 7.86 2.83 -7.75
C GLY A 98 9.06 3.29 -6.90
N LEU A 99 8.93 3.33 -5.57
CA LEU A 99 10.02 3.69 -4.64
C LEU A 99 11.26 2.79 -4.79
N VAL A 100 11.06 1.54 -5.23
CA VAL A 100 12.11 0.58 -5.61
C VAL A 100 13.14 1.17 -6.60
N ASN A 101 12.75 2.15 -7.42
CA ASN A 101 13.63 2.77 -8.42
C ASN A 101 14.53 3.87 -7.86
N TYR A 102 14.22 4.39 -6.68
CA TYR A 102 14.89 5.55 -6.10
C TYR A 102 15.78 5.18 -4.91
N TRP A 103 15.52 4.03 -4.27
CA TRP A 103 16.09 3.64 -2.99
C TRP A 103 17.61 3.84 -2.89
N GLU A 104 18.36 3.33 -3.86
CA GLU A 104 19.84 3.39 -3.86
C GLU A 104 20.38 4.83 -3.80
N ASN A 105 19.66 5.79 -4.37
CA ASN A 105 20.11 7.17 -4.51
C ASN A 105 19.66 8.08 -3.34
N LEU A 106 19.00 7.52 -2.33
CA LEU A 106 18.52 8.28 -1.18
C LEU A 106 19.58 8.44 -0.11
N SER A 107 19.58 9.61 0.55
CA SER A 107 20.35 9.82 1.78
C SER A 107 19.86 8.89 2.90
N ASP A 108 20.73 8.58 3.86
CA ASP A 108 20.37 7.73 5.00
C ASP A 108 19.22 8.32 5.84
N ASN A 109 19.17 9.65 5.94
CA ASN A 109 18.06 10.36 6.61
C ASN A 109 16.73 10.15 5.86
N SER A 110 16.74 10.24 4.53
CA SER A 110 15.56 9.98 3.70
C SER A 110 15.12 8.51 3.79
N LYS A 111 16.08 7.57 3.74
CA LYS A 111 15.82 6.13 3.90
C LYS A 111 15.20 5.82 5.27
N THR A 112 15.73 6.43 6.32
CA THR A 112 15.22 6.30 7.70
C THR A 112 13.78 6.80 7.79
N ALA A 113 13.50 8.00 7.29
CA ALA A 113 12.16 8.57 7.31
C ALA A 113 11.14 7.71 6.54
N ILE A 114 11.53 7.17 5.37
CA ILE A 114 10.67 6.26 4.60
C ILE A 114 10.39 4.97 5.39
N TRP A 115 11.41 4.39 6.01
CA TRP A 115 11.23 3.22 6.87
C TRP A 115 10.31 3.48 8.05
N ASP A 116 10.43 4.65 8.70
CA ASP A 116 9.58 5.02 9.83
C ASP A 116 8.10 5.02 9.42
N TYR A 117 7.76 5.54 8.23
CA TYR A 117 6.40 5.48 7.69
C TYR A 117 5.96 4.05 7.39
N ILE A 118 6.79 3.27 6.68
CA ILE A 118 6.45 1.90 6.30
C ILE A 118 6.22 1.05 7.55
N GLN A 119 7.09 1.10 8.54
CA GLN A 119 6.92 0.32 9.76
C GLN A 119 5.71 0.79 10.58
N THR A 120 5.47 2.11 10.66
CA THR A 120 4.30 2.64 11.38
C THR A 120 3.00 2.17 10.74
N LEU A 121 2.90 2.25 9.40
CA LEU A 121 1.76 1.74 8.64
C LEU A 121 1.60 0.23 8.80
N PHE A 122 2.70 -0.53 8.75
CA PHE A 122 2.69 -1.98 8.91
C PHE A 122 2.20 -2.41 10.29
N ILE A 123 2.67 -1.77 11.36
CA ILE A 123 2.20 -2.04 12.73
C ILE A 123 0.70 -1.77 12.86
N MET A 124 0.20 -0.66 12.33
CA MET A 124 -1.24 -0.37 12.32
C MET A 124 -2.02 -1.42 11.50
N GLY A 125 -1.45 -1.91 10.40
CA GLY A 125 -1.94 -3.04 9.63
C GLY A 125 -2.03 -4.34 10.42
N GLU A 126 -0.98 -4.71 11.14
CA GLU A 126 -0.97 -5.88 12.02
C GLU A 126 -1.99 -5.74 13.14
N MET A 127 -2.14 -4.55 13.74
CA MET A 127 -3.18 -4.27 14.75
C MET A 127 -4.60 -4.46 14.20
N TYR A 128 -4.82 -4.20 12.91
CA TYR A 128 -6.08 -4.44 12.23
C TYR A 128 -6.31 -5.94 11.94
N ILE A 129 -5.27 -6.67 11.49
CA ILE A 129 -5.34 -8.11 11.16
C ILE A 129 -5.46 -8.99 12.40
N ASN A 130 -4.70 -8.72 13.48
CA ASN A 130 -4.60 -9.56 14.68
C ASN A 130 -5.94 -9.79 15.42
N LYS A 131 -7.02 -9.15 14.95
CA LYS A 131 -8.36 -9.30 15.49
C LYS A 131 -9.19 -10.35 14.76
N ASP A 132 -8.79 -10.77 13.56
CA ASP A 132 -9.42 -11.82 12.77
C ASP A 132 -8.47 -12.32 11.65
N SER A 133 -7.89 -13.51 11.81
CA SER A 133 -6.97 -14.09 10.81
C SER A 133 -7.63 -14.38 9.46
N SER A 134 -8.97 -14.45 9.38
CA SER A 134 -9.69 -14.58 8.10
C SER A 134 -9.56 -13.32 7.22
N ILE A 135 -9.14 -12.19 7.81
CA ILE A 135 -8.86 -10.95 7.09
C ILE A 135 -7.71 -11.12 6.09
N VAL A 136 -6.72 -11.97 6.38
CA VAL A 136 -5.57 -12.19 5.49
C VAL A 136 -6.02 -12.72 4.13
N GLN A 137 -6.98 -13.64 4.10
CA GLN A 137 -7.53 -14.16 2.85
C GLN A 137 -8.22 -13.05 2.04
N LYS A 138 -8.99 -12.18 2.72
CA LYS A 138 -9.65 -11.03 2.09
C LYS A 138 -8.62 -10.02 1.55
N ILE A 139 -7.54 -9.77 2.28
CA ILE A 139 -6.43 -8.92 1.85
C ILE A 139 -5.83 -9.45 0.55
N ASN A 140 -5.48 -10.74 0.53
CA ASN A 140 -4.88 -11.36 -0.65
C ASN A 140 -5.83 -11.32 -1.85
N SER A 141 -7.12 -11.59 -1.66
CA SER A 141 -8.12 -11.46 -2.74
C SER A 141 -8.21 -10.03 -3.27
N VAL A 142 -8.34 -9.03 -2.39
CA VAL A 142 -8.40 -7.61 -2.79
C VAL A 142 -7.15 -7.21 -3.56
N TYR A 143 -5.97 -7.57 -3.04
CA TYR A 143 -4.69 -7.19 -3.63
C TYR A 143 -4.48 -7.82 -5.01
N ASN A 144 -4.75 -9.13 -5.14
CA ASN A 144 -4.61 -9.83 -6.41
C ASN A 144 -5.62 -9.35 -7.48
N ASN A 145 -6.82 -8.94 -7.05
CA ASN A 145 -7.85 -8.40 -7.96
C ASN A 145 -7.56 -6.95 -8.39
N LEU A 146 -6.80 -6.20 -7.59
CA LEU A 146 -6.28 -4.90 -7.95
C LEU A 146 -5.03 -5.07 -8.81
N SER A 147 -5.23 -5.30 -10.11
CA SER A 147 -4.11 -5.24 -11.03
C SER A 147 -3.57 -3.80 -11.04
N PHE A 148 -2.44 -3.53 -10.37
CA PHE A 148 -1.60 -2.34 -10.55
C PHE A 148 -0.91 -2.29 -11.93
N ASN A 149 -1.55 -2.91 -12.93
CA ASN A 149 -1.15 -3.01 -14.32
C ASN A 149 -1.77 -1.83 -15.10
N ASP A 150 -1.44 -1.72 -16.38
CA ASP A 150 -1.73 -0.57 -17.27
C ASP A 150 -3.14 0.06 -17.17
N SER A 151 -4.17 -0.68 -16.75
CA SER A 151 -5.53 -0.14 -16.52
C SER A 151 -5.64 0.89 -15.38
N MET A 152 -4.70 0.92 -14.42
CA MET A 152 -4.66 1.94 -13.37
C MET A 152 -3.88 3.20 -13.82
N GLN A 153 -2.98 3.07 -14.80
CA GLN A 153 -2.24 4.21 -15.36
C GLN A 153 -3.12 5.12 -16.22
N THR A 154 -4.28 4.62 -16.69
CA THR A 154 -5.24 5.39 -17.47
C THR A 154 -6.26 6.17 -16.64
N LEU A 155 -6.24 6.04 -15.31
CA LEU A 155 -7.13 6.80 -14.42
C LEU A 155 -6.67 8.27 -14.34
N LYS A 156 -7.26 9.14 -15.15
CA LYS A 156 -7.06 10.59 -15.02
C LYS A 156 -7.80 11.09 -13.78
N GLU A 157 -7.23 12.10 -13.10
CA GLU A 157 -7.76 12.68 -11.86
C GLU A 157 -9.22 13.18 -11.93
N ASN A 158 -9.75 13.35 -13.16
CA ASN A 158 -11.09 13.88 -13.43
C ASN A 158 -11.99 12.93 -14.25
N ASP A 159 -11.52 11.73 -14.63
CA ASP A 159 -12.38 10.77 -15.30
C ASP A 159 -13.29 10.14 -14.24
N THR A 160 -14.59 10.39 -14.35
CA THR A 160 -15.64 9.81 -13.49
C THR A 160 -15.32 8.34 -13.24
N PHE A 161 -14.94 8.02 -12.00
CA PHE A 161 -14.42 6.72 -11.59
C PHE A 161 -15.24 5.60 -12.23
N THR A 162 -14.63 4.90 -13.19
CA THR A 162 -15.39 4.04 -14.08
C THR A 162 -16.08 2.97 -13.25
N LYS A 163 -17.36 2.69 -13.54
CA LYS A 163 -18.11 1.59 -12.90
C LYS A 163 -17.35 0.26 -12.96
N GLU A 164 -16.48 0.09 -13.98
CA GLU A 164 -15.56 -1.04 -14.10
C GLU A 164 -14.55 -1.14 -12.95
N PHE A 165 -13.99 -0.03 -12.47
CA PHE A 165 -13.05 -0.03 -11.34
C PHE A 165 -13.75 -0.50 -10.05
N ILE A 166 -14.92 0.06 -9.77
CA ILE A 166 -15.74 -0.31 -8.60
C ILE A 166 -16.19 -1.79 -8.71
N ASN A 167 -16.58 -2.24 -9.90
CA ASN A 167 -16.98 -3.63 -10.11
C ASN A 167 -15.83 -4.64 -9.97
N LYS A 168 -14.58 -4.25 -10.26
CA LYS A 168 -13.40 -5.12 -10.05
C LYS A 168 -13.05 -5.29 -8.57
N ILE A 169 -13.28 -4.28 -7.74
CA ILE A 169 -13.08 -4.33 -6.29
C ILE A 169 -14.09 -5.28 -5.61
N ASN A 170 -15.29 -5.41 -6.18
CA ASN A 170 -16.42 -6.14 -5.58
C ASN A 170 -16.54 -7.62 -6.00
N LYS A 171 -15.56 -8.16 -6.74
CA LYS A 171 -15.53 -9.58 -7.14
C LYS A 171 -14.58 -10.40 -6.28
#